data_AF-A0AAC8UVT8-F1
#
_entry.id   AF-A0AAC8UVT8-F1
#
_cell.length_a   1.000
_cell.length_b   1.000
_cell.length_c   1.000
_cell.angle_alpha   90.00
_cell.angle_beta   90.00
_cell.angle_gamma   90.00
#
_symmetry.space_group_name_H-M   'P 1'
#
loop_
_entity.id
_entity.type
_entity.pdbx_description
1 polymer ?
#
loop_
_entity_poly.entity_id
_entity_poly.type
_entity_poly.pdbx_seq_one_letter_code
_entity_poly.pdbx_strand_id
1 'polypeptide(L)'
;MKRLFWGILVLSAVVGLAACGQSAAPGYQAKKTIQTGKLRATTFALVSSAENSSLNYRQQYRYIEDIGDGRGYTAGIIGFTSGTGDLRTVIRRYVRLKPHNNRLRKYLPALRRVDGTAAHRGLGQHFVSDWHHAAKDIQMRHAQDAVVDQMYLLPVLRAAQKDDLSPLGQYIYYDAMVVHGPGQDASSFGGIRRRALKLARSPKQGGNQATYLKAFLKVRTRVMQQEKAHKDLSRLSVQRQFINDKNYRLARPLHWKMYGDSYQLK
;
A
#
# COMPACT_ATOMS: atom_id res chain seq x y z
N MET A 1 52.20 -58.32 40.26
CA MET A 1 51.21 -57.31 40.72
C MET A 1 51.70 -55.92 40.28
N LYS A 2 50.76 -55.04 39.91
CA LYS A 2 50.90 -53.66 39.39
C LYS A 2 51.02 -53.53 37.86
N ARG A 3 49.86 -53.43 37.20
CA ARG A 3 49.70 -52.83 35.85
C ARG A 3 49.42 -51.33 36.04
N LEU A 4 50.26 -50.46 35.48
CA LEU A 4 50.02 -49.03 35.38
C LEU A 4 49.14 -48.76 34.14
N PHE A 5 47.96 -48.18 34.35
CA PHE A 5 47.12 -47.64 33.28
C PHE A 5 47.63 -46.24 32.90
N TRP A 6 48.00 -46.06 31.64
CA TRP A 6 48.14 -44.74 31.02
C TRP A 6 46.77 -44.31 30.49
N GLY A 7 46.18 -43.28 31.10
CA GLY A 7 44.96 -42.64 30.60
C GLY A 7 45.30 -41.62 29.51
N ILE A 8 44.87 -41.89 28.28
CA ILE A 8 44.87 -40.92 27.18
C ILE A 8 43.58 -40.10 27.29
N LEU A 9 43.71 -38.82 27.63
CA LEU A 9 42.62 -37.85 27.64
C LEU A 9 42.43 -37.32 26.21
N VAL A 10 41.41 -37.80 25.50
CA VAL A 10 41.05 -37.28 24.16
C VAL A 10 40.19 -36.04 24.35
N LEU A 11 40.79 -34.87 24.18
CA LEU A 11 40.11 -33.57 24.15
C LEU A 11 39.35 -33.45 22.82
N SER A 12 38.04 -33.71 22.83
CA SER A 12 37.19 -33.51 21.65
C SER A 12 36.80 -32.03 21.55
N ALA A 13 37.52 -31.28 20.71
CA ALA A 13 37.16 -29.91 20.37
C ALA A 13 35.94 -29.92 19.44
N VAL A 14 34.75 -29.67 20.00
CA VAL A 14 33.54 -29.41 19.22
C VAL A 14 33.66 -28.02 18.61
N VAL A 15 34.10 -27.95 17.36
CA VAL A 15 34.02 -26.73 16.55
C VAL A 15 32.56 -26.54 16.13
N GLY A 16 31.84 -25.75 16.92
CA GLY A 16 30.52 -25.25 16.56
C GLY A 16 30.65 -24.28 15.39
N LEU A 17 30.44 -24.76 14.16
CA LEU A 17 30.19 -23.91 13.00
C LEU A 17 28.86 -23.19 13.22
N ALA A 18 28.92 -22.00 13.82
CA ALA A 18 27.83 -21.03 13.78
C ALA A 18 27.66 -20.58 12.32
N ALA A 19 26.86 -21.33 11.56
CA ALA A 19 26.33 -20.82 10.31
C ALA A 19 25.56 -19.55 10.65
N CYS A 20 26.08 -18.39 10.24
CA CYS A 20 25.35 -17.14 10.17
C CYS A 20 24.20 -17.32 9.18
N GLY A 21 23.14 -18.00 9.62
CA GLY A 21 21.90 -18.14 8.88
C GLY A 21 21.31 -16.75 8.73
N GLN A 22 21.39 -16.20 7.51
CA GLN A 22 20.57 -15.04 7.16
C GLN A 22 19.12 -15.44 7.45
N SER A 23 18.54 -14.87 8.51
CA SER A 23 17.17 -15.15 8.89
C SER A 23 16.27 -14.90 7.69
N ALA A 24 15.52 -15.93 7.27
CA ALA A 24 14.61 -15.83 6.14
C ALA A 24 13.65 -14.64 6.34
N ALA A 25 13.26 -14.01 5.24
CA ALA A 25 12.29 -12.92 5.27
C ALA A 25 11.02 -13.37 6.03
N PRO A 26 10.53 -12.62 7.03
CA PRO A 26 9.36 -13.02 7.78
C PRO A 26 8.14 -13.16 6.86
N GLY A 27 7.32 -14.17 7.10
CA GLY A 27 6.02 -14.30 6.45
C GLY A 27 4.98 -13.31 6.99
N TYR A 28 3.72 -13.57 6.70
CA TYR A 28 2.59 -12.81 7.22
C TYR A 28 2.42 -13.05 8.73
N GLN A 29 2.28 -11.96 9.49
CA GLN A 29 2.04 -12.01 10.93
C GLN A 29 0.82 -11.15 11.26
N ALA A 30 -0.27 -11.76 11.72
CA ALA A 30 -1.56 -11.08 11.94
C ALA A 30 -1.45 -9.86 12.89
N LYS A 31 -0.53 -9.90 13.87
CA LYS A 31 -0.29 -8.80 14.82
C LYS A 31 0.70 -7.74 14.33
N LYS A 32 1.34 -7.94 13.18
CA LYS A 32 2.35 -7.02 12.62
C LYS A 32 2.05 -6.75 11.14
N THR A 33 0.90 -6.15 10.89
CA THR A 33 0.45 -5.78 9.55
C THR A 33 0.46 -4.27 9.35
N ILE A 34 0.32 -3.84 8.11
CA ILE A 34 0.13 -2.43 7.74
C ILE A 34 -1.27 -1.88 8.11
N GLN A 35 -2.11 -2.66 8.81
CA GLN A 35 -3.47 -2.27 9.14
C GLN A 35 -3.54 -1.09 10.12
N THR A 36 -2.68 -1.10 11.14
CA THR A 36 -2.75 -0.16 12.27
C THR A 36 -1.36 0.33 12.70
N GLY A 37 -1.33 1.28 13.64
CA GLY A 37 -0.14 1.71 14.35
C GLY A 37 0.98 2.28 13.47
N LYS A 38 2.23 2.07 13.89
CA LYS A 38 3.42 2.62 13.22
C LYS A 38 3.56 2.11 11.79
N LEU A 39 3.21 0.85 11.52
CA LEU A 39 3.27 0.28 10.17
C LEU A 39 2.27 0.94 9.23
N ARG A 40 1.00 1.14 9.65
CA ARG A 40 0.03 1.92 8.85
C ARG A 40 0.56 3.30 8.53
N ALA A 41 1.04 4.02 9.55
CA ALA A 41 1.59 5.37 9.36
C ALA A 41 2.80 5.39 8.42
N THR A 42 3.67 4.38 8.48
CA THR A 42 4.80 4.22 7.54
C THR A 42 4.31 3.99 6.12
N THR A 43 3.40 3.05 5.92
CA THR A 43 2.84 2.71 4.62
C THR A 43 2.13 3.91 4.00
N PHE A 44 1.37 4.67 4.78
CA PHE A 44 0.64 5.84 4.29
C PHE A 44 1.58 7.00 3.97
N ALA A 45 2.66 7.20 4.72
CA ALA A 45 3.68 8.19 4.39
C ALA A 45 4.43 7.83 3.10
N LEU A 46 4.73 6.54 2.87
CA LEU A 46 5.34 6.06 1.62
C LEU A 46 4.42 6.31 0.42
N VAL A 47 3.15 5.94 0.52
CA VAL A 47 2.17 6.20 -0.54
C VAL A 47 1.98 7.71 -0.76
N SER A 48 1.85 8.49 0.30
CA SER A 48 1.71 9.96 0.21
C SER A 48 2.94 10.65 -0.40
N SER A 49 4.16 10.10 -0.20
CA SER A 49 5.33 10.61 -0.90
C SER A 49 5.24 10.36 -2.41
N ALA A 50 4.54 9.29 -2.82
CA ALA A 50 4.34 8.97 -4.22
C ALA A 50 3.22 9.82 -4.85
N GLU A 51 2.10 9.96 -4.14
CA GLU A 51 0.91 10.64 -4.68
C GLU A 51 0.97 12.16 -4.52
N ASN A 52 1.71 12.67 -3.53
CA ASN A 52 1.61 14.08 -3.12
C ASN A 52 2.96 14.73 -2.75
N SER A 53 4.08 14.09 -3.08
CA SER A 53 5.43 14.52 -2.72
C SER A 53 5.61 14.94 -1.24
N SER A 54 4.83 14.33 -0.33
CA SER A 54 4.77 14.73 1.08
C SER A 54 4.63 13.51 1.99
N LEU A 55 5.30 13.53 3.15
CA LEU A 55 5.12 12.50 4.18
C LEU A 55 3.87 12.73 5.04
N ASN A 56 3.30 13.93 4.99
CA ASN A 56 2.13 14.29 5.80
C ASN A 56 0.83 13.88 5.11
N TYR A 57 0.60 12.57 5.02
CA TYR A 57 -0.60 11.99 4.42
C TYR A 57 -1.91 12.52 5.04
N ARG A 58 -1.87 13.02 6.28
CA ARG A 58 -3.05 13.58 6.96
C ARG A 58 -3.51 14.90 6.34
N GLN A 59 -2.63 15.65 5.68
CA GLN A 59 -3.06 16.85 4.95
C GLN A 59 -3.93 16.49 3.73
N GLN A 60 -3.81 15.25 3.22
CA GLN A 60 -4.50 14.81 2.01
C GLN A 60 -5.97 14.50 2.23
N TYR A 61 -6.46 14.40 3.48
CA TYR A 61 -7.90 14.29 3.75
C TYR A 61 -8.72 15.40 3.08
N ARG A 62 -8.12 16.59 2.88
CA ARG A 62 -8.78 17.74 2.25
C ARG A 62 -8.53 17.86 0.76
N TYR A 63 -7.59 17.11 0.19
CA TYR A 63 -7.23 17.18 -1.22
C TYR A 63 -8.46 16.91 -2.09
N ILE A 64 -8.61 17.69 -3.16
CA ILE A 64 -9.61 17.47 -4.21
C ILE A 64 -9.20 18.25 -5.45
N GLU A 65 -9.12 17.57 -6.59
CA GLU A 65 -8.72 18.16 -7.87
C GLU A 65 -9.19 17.24 -9.00
N ASP A 66 -9.54 17.78 -10.17
CA ASP A 66 -9.57 16.98 -11.39
C ASP A 66 -8.21 17.14 -12.08
N ILE A 67 -7.43 16.06 -12.08
CA ILE A 67 -6.07 16.03 -12.61
C ILE A 67 -6.03 15.73 -14.13
N GLY A 68 -7.20 15.66 -14.79
CA GLY A 68 -7.29 15.45 -16.24
C GLY A 68 -6.99 14.02 -16.69
N ASP A 69 -7.06 13.04 -15.79
CA ASP A 69 -6.79 11.62 -16.07
C ASP A 69 -8.04 10.83 -16.51
N GLY A 70 -9.18 11.52 -16.67
CA GLY A 70 -10.45 10.94 -17.08
C GLY A 70 -11.28 10.33 -15.94
N ARG A 71 -10.87 10.50 -14.68
CA ARG A 71 -11.60 9.99 -13.50
C ARG A 71 -12.48 11.06 -12.81
N GLY A 72 -12.45 12.29 -13.33
CA GLY A 72 -13.09 13.47 -12.75
C GLY A 72 -12.37 13.91 -11.47
N TYR A 73 -13.11 14.43 -10.49
CA TYR A 73 -12.50 14.81 -9.21
C TYR A 73 -11.86 13.62 -8.51
N THR A 74 -10.57 13.74 -8.21
CA THR A 74 -9.75 12.89 -7.35
C THR A 74 -9.58 13.58 -6.00
N ALA A 75 -9.91 12.92 -4.89
CA ALA A 75 -10.03 13.55 -3.59
C ALA A 75 -9.63 12.65 -2.41
N GLY A 76 -9.17 13.26 -1.33
CA GLY A 76 -8.92 12.59 -0.06
C GLY A 76 -7.62 11.81 0.02
N ILE A 77 -7.47 11.07 1.12
CA ILE A 77 -6.20 10.47 1.59
C ILE A 77 -5.51 9.50 0.62
N ILE A 78 -6.23 8.95 -0.35
CA ILE A 78 -5.69 8.04 -1.38
C ILE A 78 -6.16 8.38 -2.80
N GLY A 79 -6.82 9.53 -3.00
CA GLY A 79 -7.37 9.90 -4.31
C GLY A 79 -8.62 9.11 -4.73
N PHE A 80 -9.68 9.13 -3.90
CA PHE A 80 -11.01 8.67 -4.31
C PHE A 80 -11.55 9.50 -5.48
N THR A 81 -12.13 8.87 -6.49
CA THR A 81 -12.59 9.56 -7.69
C THR A 81 -14.11 9.59 -7.85
N SER A 82 -14.63 10.67 -8.45
CA SER A 82 -16.06 10.75 -8.80
C SER A 82 -16.46 9.74 -9.87
N GLY A 83 -15.54 9.39 -10.78
CA GLY A 83 -15.79 8.48 -11.90
C GLY A 83 -15.71 6.99 -11.53
N THR A 84 -15.09 6.62 -10.41
CA THR A 84 -14.96 5.21 -9.97
C THR A 84 -15.92 4.82 -8.84
N GLY A 85 -16.73 5.77 -8.36
CA GLY A 85 -17.78 5.55 -7.37
C GLY A 85 -17.31 5.41 -5.91
N ASP A 86 -16.00 5.33 -5.65
CA ASP A 86 -15.42 5.28 -4.31
C ASP A 86 -15.59 6.61 -3.55
N LEU A 87 -15.48 7.77 -4.23
CA LEU A 87 -15.76 9.09 -3.65
C LEU A 87 -17.21 9.21 -3.18
N ARG A 88 -18.15 8.70 -3.98
CA ARG A 88 -19.57 8.61 -3.59
C ARG A 88 -19.73 7.72 -2.35
N THR A 89 -18.96 6.63 -2.25
CA THR A 89 -18.99 5.71 -1.11
C THR A 89 -18.50 6.38 0.17
N VAL A 90 -17.42 7.18 0.09
CA VAL A 90 -16.94 8.03 1.19
C VAL A 90 -18.05 8.98 1.66
N ILE A 91 -18.66 9.72 0.74
CA ILE A 91 -19.70 10.71 1.10
C ILE A 91 -20.92 10.03 1.69
N ARG A 92 -21.37 8.88 1.14
CA ARG A 92 -22.47 8.10 1.74
C ARG A 92 -22.15 7.68 3.18
N ARG A 93 -20.90 7.30 3.46
CA ARG A 93 -20.48 6.91 4.81
C ARG A 93 -20.40 8.11 5.75
N TYR A 94 -19.84 9.23 5.30
CA TYR A 94 -19.81 10.47 6.05
C TYR A 94 -21.22 10.97 6.40
N VAL A 95 -22.17 10.93 5.46
CA VAL A 95 -23.58 11.28 5.71
C VAL A 95 -24.21 10.40 6.79
N ARG A 96 -23.85 9.12 6.89
CA ARG A 96 -24.31 8.24 7.98
C ARG A 96 -23.69 8.60 9.32
N LEU A 97 -22.40 8.96 9.34
CA LEU A 97 -21.67 9.33 10.56
C LEU A 97 -22.03 10.73 11.08
N LYS A 98 -22.46 11.63 10.18
CA LYS A 98 -22.89 13.00 10.50
C LYS A 98 -24.17 13.32 9.74
N PRO A 99 -25.35 12.85 10.19
CA PRO A 99 -26.61 12.98 9.46
C PRO A 99 -27.07 14.44 9.33
N HIS A 100 -26.77 15.28 10.31
CA HIS A 100 -27.13 16.70 10.35
C HIS A 100 -25.90 17.59 10.09
N ASN A 101 -26.11 18.83 9.63
CA ASN A 101 -25.07 19.84 9.44
C ASN A 101 -23.87 19.35 8.59
N ASN A 102 -24.14 18.50 7.59
CA ASN A 102 -23.18 18.13 6.56
C ASN A 102 -23.63 18.70 5.20
N ARG A 103 -22.72 19.35 4.48
CA ARG A 103 -23.03 19.98 3.19
C ARG A 103 -22.91 19.02 2.01
N LEU A 104 -22.31 17.85 2.23
CA LEU A 104 -22.00 16.91 1.14
C LEU A 104 -23.17 16.02 0.72
N ARG A 105 -24.21 15.85 1.56
CA ARG A 105 -25.40 15.03 1.25
C ARG A 105 -26.05 15.42 -0.09
N LYS A 106 -26.16 16.72 -0.38
CA LYS A 106 -26.83 17.25 -1.59
C LYS A 106 -26.16 16.83 -2.90
N TYR A 107 -24.88 16.43 -2.87
CA TYR A 107 -24.15 16.01 -4.07
C TYR A 107 -24.29 14.52 -4.38
N LEU A 108 -24.89 13.70 -3.50
CA LEU A 108 -25.04 12.26 -3.74
C LEU A 108 -25.79 11.92 -5.06
N PRO A 109 -26.88 12.61 -5.45
CA PRO A 109 -27.51 12.39 -6.75
C PRO A 109 -26.61 12.76 -7.94
N ALA A 110 -25.82 13.84 -7.83
CA ALA A 110 -24.89 14.26 -8.87
C ALA A 110 -23.74 13.25 -9.02
N LEU A 111 -23.13 12.83 -7.91
CA LEU A 111 -22.11 11.78 -7.89
C LEU A 111 -22.60 10.45 -8.47
N ARG A 112 -23.90 10.13 -8.34
CA ARG A 112 -24.47 8.96 -9.02
C ARG A 112 -24.60 9.14 -10.53
N ARG A 113 -24.90 10.33 -11.01
CA ARG A 113 -25.04 10.59 -12.45
C ARG A 113 -23.70 10.61 -13.18
N VAL A 114 -22.62 11.03 -12.51
CA VAL A 114 -21.29 11.13 -13.11
C VAL A 114 -20.42 9.87 -12.91
N ASP A 115 -20.91 8.90 -12.13
CA ASP A 115 -20.27 7.59 -11.93
C ASP A 115 -19.99 6.92 -13.28
N GLY A 116 -18.76 6.47 -13.51
CA GLY A 116 -18.29 5.96 -14.80
C GLY A 116 -17.83 7.03 -15.82
N THR A 117 -17.80 8.31 -15.46
CA THR A 117 -17.40 9.42 -16.35
C THR A 117 -16.47 10.42 -15.65
N ALA A 118 -15.82 11.29 -16.44
CA ALA A 118 -15.06 12.44 -15.94
C ALA A 118 -15.92 13.69 -15.68
N ALA A 119 -17.24 13.61 -15.76
CA ALA A 119 -18.10 14.79 -15.78
C ALA A 119 -18.24 15.48 -14.40
N HIS A 120 -18.35 16.81 -14.39
CA HIS A 120 -18.55 17.61 -13.17
C HIS A 120 -19.98 18.11 -12.96
N ARG A 121 -20.95 17.61 -13.74
CA ARG A 121 -22.32 18.13 -13.77
C ARG A 121 -23.01 18.01 -12.41
N GLY A 122 -23.29 19.15 -11.78
CA GLY A 122 -23.93 19.24 -10.46
C GLY A 122 -22.98 19.13 -9.27
N LEU A 123 -21.67 19.23 -9.50
CA LEU A 123 -20.63 19.32 -8.47
C LEU A 123 -20.02 20.74 -8.45
N GLY A 124 -18.94 20.96 -9.21
CA GLY A 124 -18.30 22.27 -9.42
C GLY A 124 -17.63 22.86 -8.18
N GLN A 125 -17.37 24.17 -8.22
CA GLN A 125 -16.62 24.89 -7.17
C GLN A 125 -17.27 24.79 -5.78
N HIS A 126 -18.60 24.76 -5.70
CA HIS A 126 -19.30 24.56 -4.43
C HIS A 126 -19.03 23.18 -3.83
N PHE A 127 -18.89 22.13 -4.66
CA PHE A 127 -18.52 20.80 -4.18
C PHE A 127 -17.12 20.77 -3.60
N VAL A 128 -16.15 21.41 -4.28
CA VAL A 128 -14.77 21.56 -3.80
C VAL A 128 -14.72 22.30 -2.46
N SER A 129 -15.43 23.42 -2.34
CA SER A 129 -15.51 24.19 -1.10
C SER A 129 -16.15 23.38 0.05
N ASP A 130 -17.27 22.71 -0.23
CA ASP A 130 -17.95 21.87 0.76
C ASP A 130 -17.11 20.65 1.17
N TRP A 131 -16.30 20.10 0.26
CA TRP A 131 -15.33 19.04 0.56
C TRP A 131 -14.24 19.52 1.53
N HIS A 132 -13.62 20.66 1.23
CA HIS A 132 -12.61 21.25 2.11
C HIS A 132 -13.16 21.60 3.51
N HIS A 133 -14.44 22.00 3.59
CA HIS A 133 -15.12 22.21 4.85
C HIS A 133 -15.32 20.88 5.60
N ALA A 134 -15.89 19.87 4.93
CA ALA A 134 -16.13 18.56 5.53
C ALA A 134 -14.84 17.87 6.00
N ALA A 135 -13.72 18.04 5.31
CA ALA A 135 -12.43 17.45 5.70
C ALA A 135 -11.92 17.90 7.10
N LYS A 136 -12.47 19.00 7.64
CA LYS A 136 -12.20 19.45 9.02
C LYS A 136 -12.88 18.54 10.06
N ASP A 137 -13.98 17.87 9.71
CA ASP A 137 -14.71 16.99 10.61
C ASP A 137 -13.97 15.68 10.87
N ILE A 138 -13.99 15.22 12.12
CA ILE A 138 -13.44 13.91 12.49
C ILE A 138 -14.22 12.76 11.83
N GLN A 139 -15.54 12.89 11.69
CA GLN A 139 -16.40 11.92 11.02
C GLN A 139 -16.06 11.77 9.53
N MET A 140 -15.63 12.85 8.86
CA MET A 140 -15.22 12.79 7.46
C MET A 140 -13.89 12.05 7.31
N ARG A 141 -12.93 12.31 8.19
CA ARG A 141 -11.66 11.56 8.23
C ARG A 141 -11.90 10.07 8.51
N HIS A 142 -12.78 9.75 9.48
CA HIS A 142 -13.19 8.37 9.76
C HIS A 142 -13.90 7.72 8.58
N ALA A 143 -14.73 8.46 7.83
CA ALA A 143 -15.38 7.94 6.63
C ALA A 143 -14.34 7.57 5.56
N GLN A 144 -13.35 8.42 5.32
CA GLN A 144 -12.26 8.13 4.39
C GLN A 144 -11.44 6.92 4.85
N ASP A 145 -10.96 6.90 6.09
CA ASP A 145 -10.20 5.77 6.66
C ASP A 145 -10.96 4.44 6.51
N ALA A 146 -12.26 4.43 6.81
CA ALA A 146 -13.05 3.21 6.73
C ALA A 146 -13.27 2.73 5.28
N VAL A 147 -13.33 3.65 4.29
CA VAL A 147 -13.40 3.26 2.88
C VAL A 147 -12.05 2.76 2.39
N VAL A 148 -10.94 3.41 2.77
CA VAL A 148 -9.58 2.89 2.53
C VAL A 148 -9.46 1.45 3.05
N ASP A 149 -9.86 1.24 4.30
CA ASP A 149 -9.77 -0.06 4.95
C ASP A 149 -10.60 -1.10 4.20
N GLN A 150 -11.86 -0.80 3.91
CA GLN A 150 -12.80 -1.74 3.32
C GLN A 150 -12.45 -2.10 1.87
N MET A 151 -12.10 -1.11 1.05
CA MET A 151 -11.95 -1.27 -0.40
C MET A 151 -10.51 -1.55 -0.85
N TYR A 152 -9.50 -1.14 -0.09
CA TYR A 152 -8.09 -1.22 -0.50
C TYR A 152 -7.28 -2.07 0.47
N LEU A 153 -7.22 -1.69 1.74
CA LEU A 153 -6.28 -2.27 2.71
C LEU A 153 -6.63 -3.69 3.11
N LEU A 154 -7.88 -3.96 3.53
CA LEU A 154 -8.29 -5.30 3.96
C LEU A 154 -8.21 -6.33 2.81
N PRO A 155 -8.63 -6.03 1.56
CA PRO A 155 -8.37 -6.91 0.43
C PRO A 155 -6.89 -7.21 0.21
N VAL A 156 -6.02 -6.20 0.33
CA VAL A 156 -4.56 -6.36 0.24
C VAL A 156 -4.04 -7.27 1.34
N LEU A 157 -4.46 -7.07 2.59
CA LEU A 157 -4.02 -7.89 3.71
C LEU A 157 -4.46 -9.35 3.56
N ARG A 158 -5.67 -9.60 3.06
CA ARG A 158 -6.12 -10.96 2.72
C ARG A 158 -5.27 -11.58 1.61
N ALA A 159 -4.91 -10.82 0.58
CA ALA A 159 -4.03 -11.31 -0.49
C ALA A 159 -2.61 -11.59 0.02
N ALA A 160 -2.06 -10.70 0.83
CA ALA A 160 -0.74 -10.84 1.45
C ALA A 160 -0.69 -12.02 2.43
N GLN A 161 -1.76 -12.29 3.17
CA GLN A 161 -1.87 -13.48 4.01
C GLN A 161 -1.86 -14.77 3.18
N LYS A 162 -2.60 -14.80 2.05
CA LYS A 162 -2.62 -15.95 1.13
C LYS A 162 -1.27 -16.21 0.48
N ASP A 163 -0.43 -15.18 0.34
CA ASP A 163 0.91 -15.28 -0.23
C ASP A 163 2.01 -15.35 0.82
N ASP A 164 1.65 -15.26 2.11
CA ASP A 164 2.56 -15.23 3.26
C ASP A 164 3.61 -14.09 3.20
N LEU A 165 3.14 -12.86 3.00
CA LEU A 165 4.01 -11.68 2.82
C LEU A 165 4.22 -10.87 4.10
N SER A 166 5.47 -10.43 4.25
CA SER A 166 5.93 -9.47 5.27
C SER A 166 5.26 -8.09 5.14
N PRO A 167 5.44 -7.19 6.13
CA PRO A 167 5.01 -5.79 6.00
C PRO A 167 5.50 -5.07 4.74
N LEU A 168 6.73 -5.33 4.27
CA LEU A 168 7.21 -4.77 3.00
C LEU A 168 6.39 -5.28 1.81
N GLY A 169 6.10 -6.58 1.77
CA GLY A 169 5.25 -7.15 0.71
C GLY A 169 3.81 -6.63 0.77
N GLN A 170 3.28 -6.42 1.97
CA GLN A 170 1.98 -5.79 2.17
C GLN A 170 1.94 -4.35 1.66
N TYR A 171 2.98 -3.55 1.93
CA TYR A 171 3.12 -2.20 1.38
C TYR A 171 3.17 -2.23 -0.16
N ILE A 172 3.97 -3.10 -0.76
CA ILE A 172 4.07 -3.23 -2.23
C ILE A 172 2.71 -3.57 -2.84
N TYR A 173 1.95 -4.48 -2.21
CA TYR A 173 0.59 -4.79 -2.64
C TYR A 173 -0.37 -3.61 -2.47
N TYR A 174 -0.27 -2.90 -1.35
CA TYR A 174 -1.13 -1.76 -1.06
C TYR A 174 -0.89 -0.62 -2.04
N ASP A 175 0.37 -0.30 -2.32
CA ASP A 175 0.75 0.70 -3.30
C ASP A 175 0.24 0.35 -4.71
N ALA A 176 0.31 -0.92 -5.10
CA ALA A 176 -0.29 -1.38 -6.36
C ALA A 176 -1.83 -1.31 -6.36
N MET A 177 -2.48 -1.60 -5.24
CA MET A 177 -3.94 -1.48 -5.10
C MET A 177 -4.41 -0.02 -5.18
N VAL A 178 -3.63 0.92 -4.66
CA VAL A 178 -3.92 2.36 -4.76
C VAL A 178 -3.82 2.84 -6.21
N VAL A 179 -2.74 2.50 -6.91
CA VAL A 179 -2.53 2.97 -8.30
C VAL A 179 -3.43 2.29 -9.30
N HIS A 180 -3.52 0.95 -9.24
CA HIS A 180 -4.17 0.16 -10.28
C HIS A 180 -5.59 -0.26 -9.90
N GLY A 181 -6.05 0.08 -8.70
CA GLY A 181 -7.37 -0.25 -8.21
C GLY A 181 -7.60 -1.75 -7.95
N PRO A 182 -8.77 -2.08 -7.37
CA PRO A 182 -9.23 -3.45 -7.26
C PRO A 182 -9.71 -3.96 -8.63
N GLY A 183 -9.58 -5.26 -8.87
CA GLY A 183 -10.09 -5.86 -10.10
C GLY A 183 -9.34 -7.12 -10.48
N GLN A 184 -9.76 -7.72 -11.59
CA GLN A 184 -9.14 -8.93 -12.13
C GLN A 184 -8.64 -8.75 -13.57
N ASP A 185 -8.86 -7.62 -14.24
CA ASP A 185 -8.24 -7.36 -15.54
C ASP A 185 -6.70 -7.28 -15.44
N ALA A 186 -6.04 -7.25 -16.60
CA ALA A 186 -4.58 -7.35 -16.68
C ALA A 186 -3.83 -6.19 -16.00
N SER A 187 -4.44 -5.01 -15.95
CA SER A 187 -3.87 -3.79 -15.35
C SER A 187 -4.19 -3.69 -13.86
N SER A 188 -5.32 -4.20 -13.39
CA SER A 188 -5.71 -4.18 -11.98
C SER A 188 -4.78 -4.96 -11.05
N PHE A 189 -4.81 -4.62 -9.75
CA PHE A 189 -4.04 -5.31 -8.71
C PHE A 189 -4.17 -6.85 -8.77
N GLY A 190 -5.38 -7.36 -8.94
CA GLY A 190 -5.61 -8.80 -9.01
C GLY A 190 -4.95 -9.44 -10.23
N GLY A 191 -4.98 -8.80 -11.39
CA GLY A 191 -4.29 -9.28 -12.59
C GLY A 191 -2.77 -9.28 -12.44
N ILE A 192 -2.21 -8.19 -11.91
CA ILE A 192 -0.78 -8.08 -11.60
C ILE A 192 -0.36 -9.22 -10.68
N ARG A 193 -1.07 -9.41 -9.57
CA ARG A 193 -0.80 -10.49 -8.60
C ARG A 193 -0.87 -11.88 -9.26
N ARG A 194 -1.94 -12.18 -10.01
CA ARG A 194 -2.08 -13.48 -10.68
C ARG A 194 -0.93 -13.75 -11.64
N ARG A 195 -0.49 -12.74 -12.40
CA ARG A 195 0.61 -12.90 -13.35
C ARG A 195 1.96 -13.04 -12.63
N ALA A 196 2.16 -12.35 -11.51
CA ALA A 196 3.34 -12.53 -10.67
C ALA A 196 3.46 -13.96 -10.11
N LEU A 197 2.35 -14.53 -9.62
CA LEU A 197 2.29 -15.92 -9.12
C LEU A 197 2.60 -16.97 -10.21
N LYS A 198 2.39 -16.65 -11.48
CA LYS A 198 2.83 -17.51 -12.60
C LYS A 198 4.34 -17.43 -12.87
N LEU A 199 4.99 -16.35 -12.47
CA LEU A 199 6.42 -16.11 -12.71
C LEU A 199 7.31 -16.56 -11.54
N ALA A 200 6.78 -16.54 -10.32
CA ALA A 200 7.52 -16.96 -9.13
C ALA A 200 6.55 -17.49 -8.08
N ARG A 201 6.94 -18.58 -7.40
CA ARG A 201 6.21 -19.11 -6.23
C ARG A 201 6.22 -18.07 -5.11
N SER A 202 5.07 -17.84 -4.48
CA SER A 202 5.01 -17.02 -3.26
C SER A 202 5.65 -17.75 -2.08
N PRO A 203 5.98 -17.06 -0.97
CA PRO A 203 6.39 -17.70 0.27
C PRO A 203 5.44 -18.78 0.76
N LYS A 204 4.11 -18.57 0.64
CA LYS A 204 3.13 -19.60 0.99
C LYS A 204 3.27 -20.88 0.17
N GLN A 205 3.77 -20.77 -1.06
CA GLN A 205 4.06 -21.88 -1.95
C GLN A 205 5.51 -22.38 -1.80
N GLY A 206 6.27 -21.97 -0.79
CA GLY A 206 7.68 -22.36 -0.58
C GLY A 206 8.69 -21.57 -1.42
N GLY A 207 8.29 -20.47 -2.06
CA GLY A 207 9.18 -19.60 -2.82
C GLY A 207 9.92 -18.57 -1.97
N ASN A 208 11.03 -18.05 -2.48
CA ASN A 208 11.74 -16.94 -1.82
C ASN A 208 10.96 -15.63 -1.96
N GLN A 209 10.74 -14.93 -0.84
CA GLN A 209 9.96 -13.68 -0.83
C GLN A 209 10.57 -12.57 -1.69
N ALA A 210 11.90 -12.45 -1.71
CA ALA A 210 12.58 -11.47 -2.58
C ALA A 210 12.28 -11.77 -4.05
N THR A 211 12.45 -13.03 -4.48
CA THR A 211 12.16 -13.47 -5.85
C THR A 211 10.71 -13.19 -6.24
N TYR A 212 9.77 -13.51 -5.35
CA TYR A 212 8.35 -13.26 -5.58
C TYR A 212 8.03 -11.76 -5.73
N LEU A 213 8.46 -10.92 -4.78
CA LEU A 213 8.21 -9.48 -4.83
C LEU A 213 8.90 -8.82 -6.04
N LYS A 214 10.10 -9.30 -6.41
CA LYS A 214 10.81 -8.84 -7.60
C LYS A 214 10.06 -9.19 -8.90
N ALA A 215 9.40 -10.35 -8.96
CA ALA A 215 8.54 -10.75 -10.06
C ALA A 215 7.25 -9.93 -10.10
N PHE A 216 6.63 -9.66 -8.95
CA PHE A 216 5.47 -8.78 -8.83
C PHE A 216 5.76 -7.38 -9.37
N LEU A 217 6.86 -6.76 -8.92
CA LEU A 217 7.29 -5.46 -9.41
C LEU A 217 7.61 -5.49 -10.92
N LYS A 218 8.16 -6.59 -11.46
CA LYS A 218 8.40 -6.72 -12.92
C LYS A 218 7.11 -6.69 -13.72
N VAL A 219 6.06 -7.36 -13.26
CA VAL A 219 4.73 -7.30 -13.90
C VAL A 219 4.18 -5.89 -13.80
N ARG A 220 4.22 -5.29 -12.61
CA ARG A 220 3.71 -3.94 -12.37
C ARG A 220 4.40 -2.88 -13.23
N THR A 221 5.73 -2.95 -13.39
CA THR A 221 6.47 -2.05 -14.29
C THR A 221 5.89 -2.04 -15.70
N ARG A 222 5.54 -3.21 -16.25
CA ARG A 222 4.96 -3.30 -17.60
C ARG A 222 3.59 -2.66 -17.70
N VAL A 223 2.77 -2.78 -16.64
CA VAL A 223 1.46 -2.12 -16.57
C VAL A 223 1.63 -0.61 -16.52
N MET A 224 2.47 -0.10 -15.61
CA MET A 224 2.72 1.35 -15.50
C MET A 224 3.28 1.96 -16.78
N GLN A 225 4.15 1.24 -17.50
CA GLN A 225 4.70 1.71 -18.78
C GLN A 225 3.66 1.84 -19.91
N GLN A 226 2.51 1.16 -19.79
CA GLN A 226 1.40 1.29 -20.75
C GLN A 226 0.50 2.49 -20.44
N GLU A 227 0.56 3.03 -19.21
CA GLU A 227 -0.26 4.13 -18.75
C GLU A 227 0.46 5.46 -19.01
N LYS A 228 -0.13 6.35 -19.83
CA LYS A 228 0.49 7.65 -20.18
C LYS A 228 0.84 8.50 -18.95
N ALA A 229 0.03 8.41 -17.88
CA ALA A 229 0.19 9.14 -16.63
C ALA A 229 1.25 8.55 -15.68
N HIS A 230 1.76 7.34 -15.91
CA HIS A 230 2.60 6.62 -14.95
C HIS A 230 3.99 6.24 -15.51
N LYS A 231 4.60 7.14 -16.28
CA LYS A 231 5.93 6.94 -16.89
C LYS A 231 7.09 6.93 -15.89
N ASP A 232 6.96 7.68 -14.79
CA ASP A 232 7.98 7.67 -13.74
C ASP A 232 7.81 6.45 -12.83
N LEU A 233 8.87 5.63 -12.76
CA LEU A 233 8.91 4.37 -12.03
C LEU A 233 9.67 4.45 -10.71
N SER A 234 10.04 5.65 -10.25
CA SER A 234 10.83 5.86 -9.03
C SER A 234 10.20 5.19 -7.81
N ARG A 235 8.86 5.18 -7.70
CA ARG A 235 8.16 4.41 -6.64
C ARG A 235 8.49 2.91 -6.64
N LEU A 236 8.63 2.31 -7.81
CA LEU A 236 9.03 0.90 -7.94
C LEU A 236 10.51 0.70 -7.65
N SER A 237 11.35 1.69 -7.98
CA SER A 237 12.77 1.70 -7.61
C SER A 237 12.95 1.73 -6.08
N VAL A 238 12.17 2.53 -5.37
CA VAL A 238 12.16 2.56 -3.89
C VAL A 238 11.72 1.21 -3.32
N GLN A 239 10.65 0.61 -3.86
CA GLN A 239 10.22 -0.73 -3.45
C GLN A 239 11.29 -1.79 -3.71
N ARG A 240 12.02 -1.68 -4.82
CA ARG A 240 13.15 -2.56 -5.15
C ARG A 240 14.30 -2.39 -4.16
N GLN A 241 14.62 -1.15 -3.80
CA GLN A 241 15.64 -0.81 -2.81
C GLN A 241 15.32 -1.52 -1.48
N PHE A 242 14.12 -1.36 -0.94
CA PHE A 242 13.75 -1.99 0.34
C PHE A 242 13.79 -3.53 0.31
N ILE A 243 13.53 -4.15 -0.85
CA ILE A 243 13.71 -5.61 -1.01
C ILE A 243 15.20 -5.97 -0.96
N ASN A 244 16.05 -5.21 -1.65
CA ASN A 244 17.49 -5.45 -1.69
C ASN A 244 18.15 -5.21 -0.32
N ASP A 245 17.68 -4.20 0.41
CA ASP A 245 18.10 -3.88 1.79
C ASP A 245 17.60 -4.92 2.80
N LYS A 246 16.80 -5.90 2.37
CA LYS A 246 16.18 -6.94 3.21
C LYS A 246 15.32 -6.36 4.35
N ASN A 247 14.78 -5.15 4.19
CA ASN A 247 13.92 -4.51 5.19
C ASN A 247 12.46 -5.02 5.11
N TYR A 248 12.28 -6.33 5.22
CA TYR A 248 10.96 -6.98 5.09
C TYR A 248 9.98 -6.58 6.20
N ARG A 249 10.50 -6.18 7.37
CA ARG A 249 9.68 -5.66 8.47
C ARG A 249 9.19 -4.24 8.23
N LEU A 250 9.64 -3.57 7.16
CA LEU A 250 9.39 -2.16 6.87
C LEU A 250 9.71 -1.27 8.09
N ALA A 251 10.82 -1.61 8.76
CA ALA A 251 11.27 -0.94 9.96
C ALA A 251 11.86 0.43 9.61
N ARG A 252 11.62 1.40 10.49
CA ARG A 252 12.25 2.72 10.41
C ARG A 252 13.61 2.69 11.16
N PRO A 253 14.58 3.56 10.81
CA PRO A 253 14.47 4.64 9.82
C PRO A 253 14.38 4.15 8.37
N LEU A 254 13.62 4.86 7.54
CA LEU A 254 13.56 4.66 6.09
C LEU A 254 14.11 5.90 5.38
N HIS A 255 14.86 5.66 4.31
CA HIS A 255 15.43 6.69 3.44
C HIS A 255 15.17 6.29 2.00
N TRP A 256 14.62 7.20 1.20
CA TRP A 256 14.35 6.94 -0.21
C TRP A 256 14.32 8.22 -1.03
N LYS A 257 14.43 8.05 -2.35
CA LYS A 257 14.27 9.14 -3.32
C LYS A 257 13.14 8.79 -4.28
N MET A 258 12.23 9.72 -4.52
CA MET A 258 11.09 9.55 -5.43
C MET A 258 10.85 10.85 -6.19
N TYR A 259 10.65 10.78 -7.52
CA TYR A 259 10.45 11.95 -8.38
C TYR A 259 11.51 13.07 -8.27
N GLY A 260 12.74 12.72 -7.85
CA GLY A 260 13.81 13.70 -7.61
C GLY A 260 13.93 14.16 -6.15
N ASP A 261 12.88 14.00 -5.34
CA ASP A 261 12.83 14.42 -3.95
C ASP A 261 13.37 13.34 -3.00
N SER A 262 14.07 13.77 -1.96
CA SER A 262 14.60 12.88 -0.92
C SER A 262 13.72 12.90 0.33
N TYR A 263 13.43 11.72 0.86
CA TYR A 263 12.57 11.53 2.02
C TYR A 263 13.27 10.74 3.12
N GLN A 264 12.95 11.07 4.36
CA GLN A 264 13.36 10.32 5.54
C GLN A 264 12.19 10.15 6.49
N LEU A 265 12.00 8.94 7.01
CA LEU A 265 11.01 8.64 8.03
C LEU A 265 11.65 7.91 9.21
N LYS A 266 11.70 8.60 10.36
CA LYS A 266 12.25 8.10 11.64
C LYS A 266 11.26 7.18 12.38
#